data_AF-A0A814U330-F1
#
_entry.id   AF-A0A814U330-F1
#
_cell.length_a   1.000
_cell.length_b   1.000
_cell.length_c   1.000
_cell.angle_alpha   90.00
_cell.angle_beta   90.00
_cell.angle_gamma   90.00
#
_symmetry.space_group_name_H-M   'P 1'
#
loop_
_entity.id
_entity.type
_entity.pdbx_description
1 polymer ?
#
loop_
_entity_poly.entity_id
_entity_poly.type
_entity_poly.pdbx_seq_one_letter_code
_entity_poly.pdbx_strand_id
1 'polypeptide(L)'
;FDTNNLCELILRYKEGRIQTSLFHSTTKWQQIDLWLKTLSQTNDPPIVDFAFVMRKQKVIIDNSQTISSTIDQTEPMIVDAINRNITTEVIFSYETNTQLIHTLKSIKISTLLKDENLLRQLNLIDSFLDDCILLLGETSDEILITDNVGHYSTLENQPIHFRITIAIQILKYDDKEQIKIPLSNRNTTIKQLLELTGKSIDIYKYLASNETQRVIDANVVLSNINQTRFILLKENETCLVWINKSNESLLKTENEKYQRYFIHTTIDDICKEYQFDVLHQYLIYSNDFVPSVDTQLISFQSESPVRFIVTDNNLPVTVTVQKSGNNQSIYFSCSLAITVKRLCSISCQLFGVSENCYQLTLDDGTLIEDDISLEDMDETITDIQFQLISTMSMNCSILYSEQTITLPCDQDTLVSTIVKETLEELHIQYDNIDKYELIALTTDRPQIDFDLSINDIHQLFPSMSMIIPLELRKKDEQK
;
A
#
# COMPACT_ATOMS: atom_id res chain seq x y z
N PHE A 1 -60.64 25.24 4.28
CA PHE A 1 -59.64 24.33 3.68
C PHE A 1 -58.46 25.18 3.29
N ASP A 2 -57.32 24.97 3.93
CA ASP A 2 -56.09 25.72 3.67
C ASP A 2 -55.50 25.21 2.34
N THR A 3 -55.69 25.97 1.26
CA THR A 3 -55.30 25.58 -0.11
C THR A 3 -53.79 25.68 -0.34
N ASN A 4 -53.04 26.23 0.61
CA ASN A 4 -51.62 26.53 0.47
C ASN A 4 -50.69 25.32 0.64
N ASN A 5 -51.22 24.14 0.97
CA ASN A 5 -50.45 22.92 1.23
C ASN A 5 -50.98 21.70 0.44
N LEU A 6 -51.47 21.93 -0.78
CA LEU A 6 -51.94 20.87 -1.67
C LEU A 6 -50.82 20.46 -2.65
N CYS A 7 -50.56 19.17 -2.71
CA CYS A 7 -49.65 18.54 -3.67
C CYS A 7 -50.47 17.94 -4.82
N GLU A 8 -50.07 18.25 -6.05
CA GLU A 8 -50.64 17.66 -7.25
C GLU A 8 -49.99 16.31 -7.55
N LEU A 9 -50.80 15.25 -7.53
CA LEU A 9 -50.39 13.91 -7.91
C LEU A 9 -50.97 13.56 -9.27
N ILE A 10 -50.10 13.38 -10.26
CA ILE A 10 -50.46 13.06 -11.64
C ILE A 10 -50.22 11.57 -11.88
N LEU A 11 -51.29 10.79 -11.96
CA LEU A 11 -51.26 9.39 -12.34
C LEU A 11 -51.23 9.27 -13.86
N ARG A 12 -50.24 8.53 -14.38
CA ARG A 12 -50.14 8.20 -15.81
C ARG A 12 -50.27 6.70 -15.99
N TYR A 13 -51.32 6.27 -16.67
CA TYR A 13 -51.58 4.86 -16.96
C TYR A 13 -50.87 4.43 -18.24
N LYS A 14 -50.56 3.14 -18.38
CA LYS A 14 -49.90 2.57 -19.57
C LYS A 14 -50.66 2.84 -20.88
N GLU A 15 -51.98 3.00 -20.79
CA GLU A 15 -52.88 3.31 -21.93
C GLU A 15 -52.89 4.80 -22.31
N GLY A 16 -52.03 5.63 -21.72
CA GLY A 16 -51.97 7.07 -21.98
C GLY A 16 -53.03 7.90 -21.26
N ARG A 17 -53.88 7.29 -20.43
CA ARG A 17 -54.80 8.02 -19.54
C ARG A 17 -54.01 8.77 -18.48
N ILE A 18 -54.41 10.02 -18.22
CA ILE A 18 -53.85 10.86 -17.16
C ILE A 18 -54.97 11.20 -16.19
N GLN A 19 -54.74 10.96 -14.90
CA GLN A 19 -55.64 11.37 -13.82
C GLN A 19 -54.88 12.25 -12.85
N THR A 20 -55.42 13.42 -12.56
CA THR A 20 -54.84 14.34 -11.58
C THR A 20 -55.65 14.27 -10.29
N SER A 21 -54.99 14.24 -9.14
CA SER A 21 -55.62 14.27 -7.83
C SER A 21 -54.80 15.12 -6.86
N LEU A 22 -55.49 15.83 -5.97
CA LEU A 22 -54.87 16.75 -5.02
C LEU A 22 -54.86 16.10 -3.63
N PHE A 23 -53.69 16.03 -3.01
CA PHE A 23 -53.50 15.53 -1.66
C PHE A 23 -52.92 16.63 -0.77
N HIS A 24 -53.23 16.62 0.52
CA HIS A 24 -52.55 17.51 1.45
C HIS A 24 -51.09 17.06 1.62
N SER A 25 -50.15 17.99 1.80
CA SER A 25 -48.70 17.69 1.90
C SER A 25 -48.32 16.79 3.09
N THR A 26 -49.18 16.72 4.11
CA THR A 26 -49.05 15.82 5.26
C THR A 26 -49.68 14.44 5.04
N THR A 27 -50.26 14.18 3.86
CA THR A 27 -50.82 12.87 3.52
C THR A 27 -49.70 11.84 3.50
N LYS A 28 -49.92 10.69 4.12
CA LYS A 28 -48.95 9.59 4.11
C LYS A 28 -49.05 8.78 2.82
N TRP A 29 -47.93 8.20 2.37
CA TRP A 29 -47.93 7.32 1.21
C TRP A 29 -48.83 6.09 1.38
N GLN A 30 -48.98 5.59 2.61
CA GLN A 30 -49.98 4.56 2.94
C GLN A 30 -51.42 4.98 2.58
N GLN A 31 -51.77 6.25 2.77
CA GLN A 31 -53.10 6.76 2.45
C GLN A 31 -53.30 6.88 0.93
N ILE A 32 -52.24 7.23 0.19
CA ILE A 32 -52.25 7.24 -1.28
C ILE A 32 -52.40 5.82 -1.82
N ASP A 33 -51.71 4.83 -1.24
CA ASP A 33 -51.84 3.42 -1.59
C ASP A 33 -53.27 2.90 -1.37
N LEU A 34 -53.86 3.16 -0.20
CA LEU A 34 -55.26 2.86 0.09
C LEU A 34 -56.21 3.46 -0.95
N TRP A 35 -55.99 4.72 -1.32
CA TRP A 35 -56.80 5.39 -2.35
C TRP A 35 -56.61 4.76 -3.73
N LEU A 36 -55.38 4.45 -4.15
CA LEU A 36 -55.10 3.75 -5.41
C LEU A 36 -55.79 2.39 -5.46
N LYS A 37 -55.85 1.65 -4.34
CA LYS A 37 -56.59 0.39 -4.24
C LYS A 37 -58.08 0.57 -4.50
N THR A 38 -58.71 1.64 -3.98
CA THR A 38 -60.12 1.92 -4.25
C THR A 38 -60.40 2.18 -5.73
N LEU A 39 -59.45 2.79 -6.46
CA LEU A 39 -59.56 3.00 -7.91
C LEU A 39 -59.31 1.71 -8.71
N SER A 40 -58.55 0.77 -8.16
CA SER A 40 -58.13 -0.46 -8.84
C SER A 40 -59.19 -1.56 -8.79
N GLN A 41 -60.15 -1.47 -7.86
CA GLN A 41 -61.25 -2.45 -7.68
C GLN A 41 -62.21 -2.56 -8.88
N THR A 42 -62.05 -1.73 -9.92
CA THR A 42 -62.89 -1.77 -11.13
C THR A 42 -62.33 -2.63 -12.26
N ASN A 43 -61.06 -3.12 -12.21
CA ASN A 43 -60.46 -3.94 -13.26
C ASN A 43 -59.63 -5.11 -12.70
N ASP A 44 -59.77 -6.30 -13.30
CA ASP A 44 -59.14 -7.58 -12.92
C ASP A 44 -57.69 -7.71 -13.51
N PRO A 45 -56.71 -8.35 -12.85
CA PRO A 45 -56.68 -8.82 -11.47
C PRO A 45 -56.25 -7.72 -10.49
N PRO A 46 -56.63 -7.82 -9.20
CA PRO A 46 -56.36 -6.79 -8.22
C PRO A 46 -54.86 -6.69 -7.95
N ILE A 47 -54.26 -5.54 -8.25
CA ILE A 47 -52.97 -5.18 -7.65
C ILE A 47 -53.26 -4.89 -6.18
N VAL A 48 -52.86 -5.84 -5.32
CA VAL A 48 -53.26 -5.85 -3.90
C VAL A 48 -52.45 -4.84 -3.07
N ASP A 49 -51.31 -4.37 -3.56
CA ASP A 49 -50.44 -3.44 -2.82
C ASP A 49 -49.46 -2.68 -3.73
N PHE A 50 -49.31 -1.36 -3.50
CA PHE A 50 -48.35 -0.52 -4.21
C PHE A 50 -47.13 -0.18 -3.36
N ALA A 51 -45.95 -0.23 -3.97
CA ALA A 51 -44.74 0.43 -3.49
C ALA A 51 -44.50 1.69 -4.32
N PHE A 52 -44.00 2.74 -3.67
CA PHE A 52 -43.68 4.00 -4.33
C PHE A 52 -42.17 4.16 -4.44
N VAL A 53 -41.67 4.45 -5.65
CA VAL A 53 -40.25 4.55 -5.94
C VAL A 53 -39.92 5.93 -6.46
N MET A 54 -38.95 6.58 -5.82
CA MET A 54 -38.40 7.84 -6.32
C MET A 54 -37.53 7.55 -7.55
N ARG A 55 -38.01 7.87 -8.76
CA ARG A 55 -37.38 7.41 -10.01
C ARG A 55 -35.90 7.84 -10.14
N LYS A 56 -35.56 9.05 -9.69
CA LYS A 56 -34.17 9.58 -9.73
C LYS A 56 -33.23 8.82 -8.76
N GLN A 57 -33.72 8.48 -7.57
CA GLN A 57 -32.90 7.92 -6.48
C GLN A 57 -32.99 6.39 -6.38
N LYS A 58 -33.99 5.78 -7.04
CA LYS A 58 -34.32 4.34 -6.95
C LYS A 58 -34.55 3.83 -5.52
N VAL A 59 -34.82 4.73 -4.58
CA VAL A 59 -35.16 4.42 -3.20
C VAL A 59 -36.67 4.16 -3.10
N ILE A 60 -37.03 3.07 -2.42
CA ILE A 60 -38.42 2.79 -2.07
C ILE A 60 -38.82 3.70 -0.91
N ILE A 61 -39.91 4.44 -1.10
CA ILE A 61 -40.45 5.36 -0.10
C ILE A 61 -41.14 4.54 1.00
N ASP A 62 -40.87 4.89 2.26
CA ASP A 62 -41.58 4.30 3.39
C ASP A 62 -43.04 4.78 3.40
N ASN A 63 -43.97 3.84 3.46
CA ASN A 63 -45.41 4.10 3.52
C ASN A 63 -45.81 5.00 4.70
N SER A 64 -45.01 5.03 5.78
CA SER A 64 -45.23 5.85 6.96
C SER A 64 -44.91 7.35 6.74
N GLN A 65 -44.07 7.67 5.74
CA GLN A 65 -43.66 9.02 5.40
C GLN A 65 -44.80 9.82 4.76
N THR A 66 -44.73 11.14 4.93
CA THR A 66 -45.65 12.10 4.31
C THR A 66 -45.11 12.59 2.97
N ILE A 67 -45.98 13.08 2.08
CA ILE A 67 -45.56 13.67 0.79
C ILE A 67 -44.47 14.74 1.00
N SER A 68 -44.68 15.66 1.94
CA SER A 68 -43.73 16.75 2.25
C SER A 68 -42.40 16.30 2.84
N SER A 69 -42.35 15.14 3.50
CA SER A 69 -41.09 14.58 4.00
C SER A 69 -40.28 13.85 2.91
N THR A 70 -40.90 13.56 1.77
CA THR A 70 -40.29 12.79 0.68
C THR A 70 -39.96 13.66 -0.53
N ILE A 71 -40.76 14.69 -0.80
CA ILE A 71 -40.65 15.54 -1.98
C ILE A 71 -40.01 16.87 -1.59
N ASP A 72 -38.86 17.18 -2.19
CA ASP A 72 -38.26 18.51 -2.12
C ASP A 72 -39.19 19.50 -2.83
N GLN A 73 -39.61 20.56 -2.12
CA GLN A 73 -40.60 21.53 -2.62
C GLN A 73 -40.08 22.38 -3.79
N THR A 74 -38.80 22.25 -4.13
CA THR A 74 -38.12 23.08 -5.13
C THR A 74 -38.19 22.51 -6.56
N GLU A 75 -38.43 21.20 -6.74
CA GLU A 75 -38.51 20.57 -8.07
C GLU A 75 -39.69 19.60 -8.21
N PRO A 76 -40.33 19.53 -9.41
CA PRO A 76 -41.31 18.49 -9.69
C PRO A 76 -40.67 17.10 -9.67
N MET A 77 -41.21 16.23 -8.82
CA MET A 77 -40.70 14.88 -8.59
C MET A 77 -41.58 13.82 -9.25
N ILE A 78 -40.94 12.80 -9.84
CA ILE A 78 -41.63 11.64 -10.41
C ILE A 78 -41.47 10.45 -9.46
N VAL A 79 -42.62 9.95 -8.98
CA VAL A 79 -42.72 8.75 -8.16
C VAL A 79 -43.44 7.67 -8.96
N ASP A 80 -42.77 6.54 -9.17
CA ASP A 80 -43.37 5.38 -9.82
C ASP A 80 -44.14 4.57 -8.77
N ALA A 81 -45.41 4.26 -9.05
CA ALA A 81 -46.18 3.28 -8.28
C ALA A 81 -46.02 1.91 -8.93
N ILE A 82 -45.45 0.96 -8.20
CA ILE A 82 -45.15 -0.38 -8.67
C ILE A 82 -45.83 -1.42 -7.80
N ASN A 83 -46.03 -2.63 -8.33
CA ASN A 83 -46.59 -3.74 -7.56
C ASN A 83 -45.61 -4.13 -6.43
N ARG A 84 -46.07 -4.20 -5.18
CA ARG A 84 -45.23 -4.57 -4.03
C ARG A 84 -44.57 -5.95 -4.21
N ASN A 85 -45.17 -6.87 -4.97
CA ASN A 85 -44.63 -8.21 -5.21
C ASN A 85 -43.28 -8.23 -5.97
N ILE A 86 -42.96 -7.16 -6.69
CA ILE A 86 -41.65 -7.01 -7.36
C ILE A 86 -40.58 -6.37 -6.46
N THR A 87 -40.95 -5.99 -5.24
CA THR A 87 -40.05 -5.48 -4.21
C THR A 87 -39.73 -6.58 -3.20
N THR A 88 -38.63 -6.42 -2.47
CA THR A 88 -38.26 -7.29 -1.37
C THR A 88 -37.52 -6.49 -0.32
N GLU A 89 -37.62 -6.95 0.92
CA GLU A 89 -36.83 -6.46 2.03
C GLU A 89 -35.47 -7.16 2.02
N VAL A 90 -34.41 -6.38 2.25
CA VAL A 90 -33.03 -6.85 2.30
C VAL A 90 -32.38 -6.28 3.54
N ILE A 91 -31.76 -7.16 4.33
CA ILE A 91 -31.02 -6.80 5.53
C ILE A 91 -29.54 -7.00 5.25
N PHE A 92 -28.77 -5.92 5.25
CA PHE A 92 -27.31 -5.98 5.26
C PHE A 92 -26.82 -6.00 6.69
N SER A 93 -25.83 -6.83 6.96
CA SER A 93 -25.15 -6.90 8.25
C SER A 93 -23.65 -6.81 8.08
N TYR A 94 -23.01 -6.00 8.92
CA TYR A 94 -21.56 -5.91 9.04
C TYR A 94 -21.22 -5.68 10.51
N GLU A 95 -20.32 -6.51 11.07
CA GLU A 95 -20.01 -6.51 12.50
C GLU A 95 -21.26 -6.65 13.38
N THR A 96 -21.59 -5.58 14.13
CA THR A 96 -22.77 -5.47 14.99
C THR A 96 -23.86 -4.58 14.40
N ASN A 97 -23.57 -3.94 13.26
CA ASN A 97 -24.50 -3.05 12.58
C ASN A 97 -25.35 -3.82 11.59
N THR A 98 -26.64 -3.50 11.56
CA THR A 98 -27.58 -4.01 10.56
C THR A 98 -28.30 -2.85 9.93
N GLN A 99 -28.47 -2.92 8.61
CA GLN A 99 -29.22 -1.95 7.85
C GLN A 99 -30.26 -2.65 7.00
N LEU A 100 -31.50 -2.24 7.19
CA LEU A 100 -32.64 -2.72 6.43
C LEU A 100 -32.90 -1.76 5.28
N ILE A 101 -33.01 -2.31 4.07
CA ILE A 101 -33.43 -1.57 2.89
C ILE A 101 -34.55 -2.31 2.17
N HIS A 102 -35.38 -1.55 1.47
CA HIS A 102 -36.36 -2.08 0.52
C HIS A 102 -35.84 -1.84 -0.89
N THR A 103 -35.79 -2.90 -1.70
CA THR A 103 -35.27 -2.82 -3.07
C THR A 103 -36.11 -3.63 -4.06
N LEU A 104 -35.87 -3.42 -5.36
CA LEU A 104 -36.48 -4.22 -6.42
C LEU A 104 -35.79 -5.58 -6.52
N LYS A 105 -36.58 -6.64 -6.67
CA LYS A 105 -36.07 -8.00 -6.94
C LYS A 105 -35.19 -8.08 -8.19
N SER A 106 -35.37 -7.15 -9.14
CA SER A 106 -34.59 -7.09 -10.39
C SER A 106 -33.26 -6.33 -10.27
N ILE A 107 -32.96 -5.68 -9.13
CA ILE A 107 -31.70 -4.98 -8.95
C ILE A 107 -30.56 -5.98 -8.74
N LYS A 108 -29.41 -5.70 -9.35
CA LYS A 108 -28.17 -6.43 -9.11
C LYS A 108 -27.61 -6.09 -7.73
N ILE A 109 -27.18 -7.09 -6.99
CA ILE A 109 -26.62 -6.94 -5.64
C ILE A 109 -25.45 -5.95 -5.62
N SER A 110 -24.53 -6.03 -6.59
CA SER A 110 -23.40 -5.08 -6.74
C SER A 110 -23.81 -3.61 -6.87
N THR A 111 -25.05 -3.31 -7.27
CA THR A 111 -25.54 -1.92 -7.34
C THR A 111 -25.94 -1.40 -5.96
N LEU A 112 -26.36 -2.27 -5.04
CA LEU A 112 -26.75 -1.90 -3.67
C LEU A 112 -25.54 -1.47 -2.85
N LEU A 113 -24.40 -2.15 -3.03
CA LEU A 113 -23.16 -1.78 -2.34
C LEU A 113 -22.63 -0.40 -2.73
N LYS A 114 -22.98 0.13 -3.91
CA LYS A 114 -22.57 1.47 -4.37
C LYS A 114 -23.27 2.61 -3.62
N ASP A 115 -24.24 2.31 -2.76
CA ASP A 115 -24.89 3.33 -1.94
C ASP A 115 -23.99 3.73 -0.76
N GLU A 116 -23.35 4.90 -0.87
CA GLU A 116 -22.48 5.44 0.17
C GLU A 116 -23.20 5.62 1.51
N ASN A 117 -24.52 5.87 1.51
CA ASN A 117 -25.28 6.00 2.75
C ASN A 117 -25.45 4.64 3.44
N LEU A 118 -25.69 3.58 2.67
CA LEU A 118 -25.73 2.21 3.19
C LEU A 118 -24.38 1.84 3.82
N LEU A 119 -23.28 2.09 3.10
CA LEU A 119 -21.93 1.81 3.60
C LEU A 119 -21.62 2.62 4.86
N ARG A 120 -21.95 3.91 4.89
CA ARG A 120 -21.76 4.77 6.06
C ARG A 120 -22.55 4.28 7.27
N GLN A 121 -23.80 3.87 7.10
CA GLN A 121 -24.63 3.32 8.18
C GLN A 121 -24.10 2.00 8.73
N LEU A 122 -23.38 1.24 7.90
CA LEU A 122 -22.72 0.01 8.27
C LEU A 122 -21.28 0.22 8.79
N ASN A 123 -20.81 1.46 8.92
CA ASN A 123 -19.42 1.81 9.27
C ASN A 123 -18.35 1.29 8.28
N LEU A 124 -18.67 1.28 6.99
CA LEU A 124 -17.80 0.85 5.89
C LEU A 124 -17.23 2.03 5.06
N ILE A 125 -17.02 3.18 5.69
CA ILE A 125 -16.72 4.46 5.00
C ILE A 125 -15.42 4.41 4.19
N ASP A 126 -14.47 3.57 4.60
CA ASP A 126 -13.12 3.51 4.02
C ASP A 126 -12.83 2.19 3.29
N SER A 127 -13.85 1.37 3.08
CA SER A 127 -13.70 0.06 2.41
C SER A 127 -13.85 0.22 0.90
N PHE A 128 -12.86 -0.26 0.12
CA PHE A 128 -13.05 -0.37 -1.33
C PHE A 128 -14.13 -1.41 -1.63
N LEU A 129 -15.05 -1.07 -2.54
CA LEU A 129 -16.12 -1.97 -2.98
C LEU A 129 -15.60 -3.32 -3.47
N ASP A 130 -14.43 -3.33 -4.08
CA ASP A 130 -13.77 -4.53 -4.60
C ASP A 130 -13.26 -5.48 -3.48
N ASP A 131 -13.12 -4.96 -2.26
CA ASP A 131 -12.74 -5.75 -1.08
C ASP A 131 -13.97 -6.28 -0.30
N CYS A 132 -15.19 -5.87 -0.67
CA CYS A 132 -16.42 -6.32 -0.03
C CYS A 132 -16.91 -7.64 -0.63
N ILE A 133 -16.99 -8.68 0.21
CA ILE A 133 -17.58 -9.97 -0.15
C ILE A 133 -18.93 -10.10 0.55
N LEU A 134 -19.97 -10.45 -0.22
CA LEU A 134 -21.32 -10.69 0.27
C LEU A 134 -21.61 -12.18 0.38
N LEU A 135 -22.09 -12.58 1.55
CA LEU A 135 -22.49 -13.94 1.91
C LEU A 135 -24.00 -14.01 2.17
N LEU A 136 -24.65 -15.14 1.85
CA LEU A 136 -26.09 -15.33 2.08
C LEU A 136 -26.33 -15.85 3.50
N GLY A 137 -27.02 -15.06 4.32
CA GLY A 137 -27.30 -15.41 5.70
C GLY A 137 -26.04 -15.58 6.57
N GLU A 138 -26.19 -16.28 7.69
CA GLU A 138 -25.11 -16.46 8.67
C GLU A 138 -24.16 -17.63 8.35
N THR A 139 -24.52 -18.51 7.41
CA THR A 139 -23.90 -19.83 7.27
C THR A 139 -23.46 -20.21 5.85
N SER A 140 -23.68 -19.37 4.82
CA SER A 140 -23.25 -19.71 3.46
C SER A 140 -21.91 -19.07 3.11
N ASP A 141 -21.05 -19.85 2.44
CA ASP A 141 -19.78 -19.39 1.85
C ASP A 141 -19.96 -18.94 0.38
N GLU A 142 -21.20 -18.79 -0.09
CA GLU A 142 -21.47 -18.42 -1.48
C GLU A 142 -21.24 -16.92 -1.71
N ILE A 143 -20.40 -16.59 -2.70
CA ILE A 143 -20.11 -15.22 -3.15
C ILE A 143 -21.15 -14.80 -4.19
N LEU A 144 -21.95 -13.77 -3.89
CA LEU A 144 -23.22 -13.50 -4.61
C LEU A 144 -23.20 -12.25 -5.51
N ILE A 145 -22.03 -11.72 -5.85
CA ILE A 145 -21.89 -10.34 -6.37
C ILE A 145 -22.57 -10.12 -7.73
N THR A 146 -22.78 -11.18 -8.52
CA THR A 146 -23.29 -11.11 -9.90
C THR A 146 -24.81 -11.16 -10.04
N ASP A 147 -25.52 -11.64 -9.02
CA ASP A 147 -26.91 -12.03 -9.17
C ASP A 147 -27.88 -10.88 -8.85
N ASN A 148 -29.11 -11.04 -9.32
CA ASN A 148 -30.21 -10.15 -8.95
C ASN A 148 -30.76 -10.59 -7.59
N VAL A 149 -31.18 -9.63 -6.78
CA VAL A 149 -31.72 -9.87 -5.42
C VAL A 149 -32.84 -10.92 -5.43
N GLY A 150 -33.71 -10.89 -6.44
CA GLY A 150 -34.85 -11.78 -6.56
C GLY A 150 -34.51 -13.26 -6.69
N HIS A 151 -33.26 -13.61 -7.04
CA HIS A 151 -32.82 -15.01 -7.09
C HIS A 151 -32.87 -15.68 -5.71
N TYR A 152 -32.68 -14.90 -4.65
CA TYR A 152 -32.60 -15.39 -3.26
C TYR A 152 -33.91 -15.23 -2.48
N SER A 153 -34.99 -14.79 -3.14
CA SER A 153 -36.32 -14.66 -2.55
C SER A 153 -36.97 -16.05 -2.50
N THR A 154 -36.62 -16.87 -1.51
CA THR A 154 -37.08 -18.27 -1.41
C THR A 154 -38.51 -18.43 -0.89
N LEU A 155 -39.08 -17.43 -0.21
CA LEU A 155 -40.45 -17.40 0.31
C LEU A 155 -41.10 -16.01 0.15
N GLU A 156 -42.42 -15.97 -0.02
CA GLU A 156 -43.17 -14.71 0.03
C GLU A 156 -43.04 -14.10 1.44
N ASN A 157 -42.50 -12.88 1.52
CA ASN A 157 -42.41 -12.02 2.72
C ASN A 157 -41.31 -12.32 3.76
N GLN A 158 -40.28 -13.12 3.44
CA GLN A 158 -39.08 -13.13 4.30
C GLN A 158 -38.01 -12.15 3.79
N PRO A 159 -37.40 -11.34 4.67
CA PRO A 159 -36.29 -10.49 4.29
C PRO A 159 -35.10 -11.35 3.87
N ILE A 160 -34.36 -10.89 2.87
CA ILE A 160 -33.13 -11.53 2.42
C ILE A 160 -31.99 -10.98 3.26
N HIS A 161 -31.28 -11.84 3.97
CA HIS A 161 -30.15 -11.44 4.80
C HIS A 161 -28.84 -11.60 4.03
N PHE A 162 -28.09 -10.51 3.90
CA PHE A 162 -26.72 -10.53 3.40
C PHE A 162 -25.76 -10.10 4.51
N ARG A 163 -24.67 -10.85 4.64
CA ARG A 163 -23.54 -10.48 5.48
C ARG A 163 -22.42 -9.92 4.62
N ILE A 164 -21.92 -8.75 4.96
CA ILE A 164 -20.75 -8.16 4.33
C ILE A 164 -19.53 -8.64 5.11
N THR A 165 -18.49 -9.01 4.36
CA THR A 165 -17.16 -9.32 4.88
C THR A 165 -16.15 -8.51 4.07
N ILE A 166 -15.05 -8.09 4.71
CA ILE A 166 -13.97 -7.35 4.04
C ILE A 166 -12.81 -8.30 3.84
N ALA A 167 -12.34 -8.41 2.61
CA ALA A 167 -11.11 -9.11 2.28
C ALA A 167 -9.90 -8.26 2.66
N ILE A 168 -9.17 -8.70 3.68
CA ILE A 168 -7.84 -8.16 3.98
C ILE A 168 -6.83 -8.79 3.02
N GLN A 169 -6.08 -7.95 2.31
CA GLN A 169 -5.05 -8.37 1.38
C GLN A 169 -3.68 -8.28 2.04
N ILE A 170 -2.92 -9.37 2.02
CA ILE A 170 -1.57 -9.44 2.58
C ILE A 170 -0.63 -9.86 1.46
N LEU A 171 0.34 -9.01 1.12
CA LEU A 171 1.35 -9.30 0.12
C LEU A 171 2.62 -9.79 0.80
N LYS A 172 3.07 -10.98 0.45
CA LYS A 172 4.34 -11.53 0.91
C LYS A 172 5.48 -10.89 0.14
N TYR A 173 6.49 -10.37 0.85
CA TYR A 173 7.49 -9.52 0.20
C TYR A 173 8.45 -10.27 -0.75
N ASP A 174 8.96 -11.42 -0.34
CA ASP A 174 10.00 -12.18 -1.04
C ASP A 174 9.52 -12.87 -2.33
N ASP A 175 8.35 -13.51 -2.32
CA ASP A 175 7.81 -14.20 -3.51
C ASP A 175 6.59 -13.54 -4.14
N LYS A 176 6.16 -12.39 -3.60
CA LYS A 176 4.97 -11.64 -4.05
C LYS A 176 3.66 -12.43 -3.98
N GLU A 177 3.61 -13.49 -3.16
CA GLU A 177 2.38 -14.24 -2.91
C GLU A 177 1.32 -13.32 -2.29
N GLN A 178 0.11 -13.30 -2.86
CA GLN A 178 -1.01 -12.54 -2.32
C GLN A 178 -1.94 -13.45 -1.52
N ILE A 179 -2.13 -13.14 -0.25
CA ILE A 179 -3.04 -13.83 0.67
C ILE A 179 -4.27 -12.93 0.86
N LYS A 180 -5.47 -13.50 0.72
CA LYS A 180 -6.73 -12.79 0.97
C LYS A 180 -7.46 -13.44 2.14
N ILE A 181 -7.70 -12.68 3.19
CA ILE A 181 -8.35 -13.14 4.41
C ILE A 181 -9.71 -12.45 4.53
N PRO A 182 -10.83 -13.15 4.31
CA PRO A 182 -12.15 -12.57 4.51
C PRO A 182 -12.42 -12.42 6.01
N LEU A 183 -12.62 -11.17 6.45
CA LEU A 183 -12.97 -10.85 7.82
C LEU A 183 -14.40 -10.35 7.91
N SER A 184 -15.18 -10.98 8.77
CA SER A 184 -16.55 -10.55 9.08
C SER A 184 -16.62 -9.46 10.16
N ASN A 185 -15.51 -9.21 10.86
CA ASN A 185 -15.34 -8.11 11.79
C ASN A 185 -13.89 -7.64 11.82
N ARG A 186 -13.67 -6.39 12.20
CA ARG A 186 -12.32 -5.80 12.34
C ARG A 186 -11.84 -5.79 13.80
N ASN A 187 -12.54 -6.46 14.70
CA ASN A 187 -12.08 -6.68 16.08
C ASN A 187 -11.09 -7.84 16.16
N THR A 188 -10.09 -7.82 15.27
CA THR A 188 -9.00 -8.79 15.17
C THR A 188 -7.69 -8.01 15.32
N THR A 189 -6.77 -8.52 16.13
CA THR A 189 -5.46 -7.88 16.30
C THR A 189 -4.53 -8.18 15.13
N ILE A 190 -3.48 -7.38 14.94
CA ILE A 190 -2.44 -7.66 13.94
C ILE A 190 -1.79 -9.03 14.18
N LYS A 191 -1.59 -9.42 15.44
CA LYS A 191 -1.12 -10.77 15.79
C LYS A 191 -2.03 -11.87 15.27
N GLN A 192 -3.34 -11.75 15.52
CA GLN A 192 -4.32 -12.73 15.05
C GLN A 192 -4.40 -12.74 13.53
N LEU A 193 -4.33 -11.57 12.89
CA LEU A 193 -4.29 -11.48 11.43
C LEU A 193 -3.06 -12.19 10.85
N LEU A 194 -1.90 -12.05 11.48
CA LEU A 194 -0.68 -12.76 11.12
C LEU A 194 -0.85 -14.28 11.24
N GLU A 195 -1.46 -14.77 12.32
CA GLU A 195 -1.77 -16.19 12.51
C GLU A 195 -2.73 -16.73 11.42
N LEU A 196 -3.72 -15.93 11.00
CA LEU A 196 -4.67 -16.27 9.94
C LEU A 196 -4.03 -16.39 8.55
N THR A 197 -2.80 -15.91 8.34
CA THR A 197 -2.07 -16.14 7.07
C THR A 197 -1.73 -17.61 6.85
N GLY A 198 -1.71 -18.43 7.91
CA GLY A 198 -1.25 -19.81 7.87
C GLY A 198 0.25 -19.97 7.59
N LYS A 199 1.01 -18.87 7.56
CA LYS A 199 2.48 -18.90 7.39
C LYS A 199 3.15 -19.09 8.74
N SER A 200 4.35 -19.67 8.72
CA SER A 200 5.13 -19.87 9.95
C SER A 200 5.50 -18.52 10.56
N ILE A 201 4.97 -18.25 11.74
CA ILE A 201 5.27 -17.06 12.56
C ILE A 201 6.73 -17.02 13.04
N ASP A 202 7.43 -18.16 13.02
CA ASP A 202 8.88 -18.20 13.30
C ASP A 202 9.70 -17.55 12.18
N ILE A 203 9.16 -17.55 10.95
CA ILE A 203 9.79 -16.97 9.76
C ILE A 203 9.22 -15.57 9.49
N TYR A 204 7.89 -15.46 9.36
CA TYR A 204 7.19 -14.22 9.07
C TYR A 204 6.63 -13.63 10.35
N LYS A 205 7.30 -12.61 10.87
CA LYS A 205 7.05 -12.08 12.22
C LYS A 205 6.19 -10.82 12.22
N TYR A 206 6.12 -10.11 11.10
CA TYR A 206 5.61 -8.74 11.06
C TYR A 206 4.62 -8.52 9.93
N LEU A 207 3.63 -7.67 10.21
CA LEU A 207 2.79 -7.03 9.20
C LEU A 207 3.12 -5.55 9.18
N ALA A 208 3.42 -5.02 8.00
CA ALA A 208 3.60 -3.60 7.76
C ALA A 208 2.40 -2.99 7.02
N SER A 209 2.17 -1.70 7.26
CA SER A 209 1.21 -0.92 6.47
C SER A 209 1.61 -0.93 5.00
N ASN A 210 0.63 -1.03 4.09
CA ASN A 210 0.93 -0.90 2.66
C ASN A 210 1.21 0.55 2.25
N GLU A 211 0.73 1.53 3.02
CA GLU A 211 0.87 2.95 2.71
C GLU A 211 2.18 3.53 3.26
N THR A 212 2.44 3.34 4.56
CA THR A 212 3.61 3.94 5.22
C THR A 212 4.75 2.96 5.43
N GLN A 213 4.53 1.68 5.11
CA GLN A 213 5.51 0.59 5.24
C GLN A 213 6.06 0.40 6.67
N ARG A 214 5.47 1.08 7.66
CA ARG A 214 5.74 0.92 9.07
C ARG A 214 5.20 -0.42 9.55
N VAL A 215 6.00 -1.15 10.33
CA VAL A 215 5.56 -2.35 11.03
C VAL A 215 4.56 -1.97 12.12
N ILE A 216 3.40 -2.62 12.09
CA ILE A 216 2.29 -2.34 12.99
C ILE A 216 2.44 -3.20 14.24
N ASP A 217 2.20 -2.61 15.42
CA ASP A 217 2.27 -3.33 16.68
C ASP A 217 1.25 -4.48 16.71
N ALA A 218 1.70 -5.64 17.19
CA ALA A 218 0.96 -6.89 17.19
C ALA A 218 -0.39 -6.81 17.96
N ASN A 219 -0.51 -5.89 18.92
CA ASN A 219 -1.69 -5.72 19.76
C ASN A 219 -2.70 -4.70 19.17
N VAL A 220 -2.35 -4.00 18.09
CA VAL A 220 -3.27 -3.06 17.46
C VAL A 220 -4.43 -3.82 16.84
N VAL A 221 -5.65 -3.32 17.07
CA VAL A 221 -6.88 -3.87 16.51
C VAL A 221 -7.15 -3.27 15.14
N LEU A 222 -7.53 -4.10 14.15
CA LEU A 222 -7.76 -3.67 12.77
C LEU A 222 -8.83 -2.57 12.63
N SER A 223 -9.77 -2.47 13.56
CA SER A 223 -10.78 -1.40 13.61
C SER A 223 -10.17 -0.01 13.81
N ASN A 224 -8.95 0.07 14.37
CA ASN A 224 -8.27 1.32 14.66
C ASN A 224 -7.34 1.78 13.51
N ILE A 225 -7.24 0.98 12.45
CA ILE A 225 -6.33 1.22 11.32
C ILE A 225 -7.19 1.47 10.09
N ASN A 226 -6.93 2.52 9.32
CA ASN A 226 -7.74 2.80 8.14
C ASN A 226 -7.21 2.15 6.83
N GLN A 227 -6.89 0.85 6.85
CA GLN A 227 -6.41 0.16 5.64
C GLN A 227 -6.81 -1.33 5.62
N THR A 228 -6.93 -1.90 4.43
CA THR A 228 -7.23 -3.33 4.19
C THR A 228 -6.06 -4.09 3.57
N ARG A 229 -4.92 -3.42 3.35
CA ARG A 229 -3.75 -3.98 2.66
C ARG A 229 -2.52 -3.91 3.54
N PHE A 230 -1.78 -5.01 3.61
CA PHE A 230 -0.59 -5.14 4.44
C PHE A 230 0.53 -5.89 3.71
N ILE A 231 1.75 -5.73 4.20
CA ILE A 231 2.94 -6.44 3.71
C ILE A 231 3.40 -7.41 4.79
N LEU A 232 3.64 -8.67 4.41
CA LEU A 232 4.13 -9.71 5.31
C LEU A 232 5.66 -9.80 5.23
N LEU A 233 6.32 -9.67 6.39
CA LEU A 233 7.77 -9.48 6.48
C LEU A 233 8.45 -10.43 7.47
N LYS A 234 9.70 -10.78 7.15
CA LYS A 234 10.66 -11.47 8.03
C LYS A 234 11.44 -10.46 8.90
N GLU A 235 12.17 -10.97 9.90
CA GLU A 235 13.01 -10.13 10.77
C GLU A 235 14.07 -9.34 9.99
N ASN A 236 14.79 -10.01 9.08
CA ASN A 236 15.85 -9.42 8.27
C ASN A 236 15.35 -8.48 7.15
N GLU A 237 14.04 -8.41 6.95
CA GLU A 237 13.39 -7.50 6.00
C GLU A 237 12.92 -6.21 6.70
N THR A 238 13.31 -6.01 7.96
CA THR A 238 12.92 -4.82 8.73
C THR A 238 14.12 -4.05 9.28
N CYS A 239 13.92 -2.74 9.47
CA CYS A 239 14.91 -1.82 10.01
C CYS A 239 14.32 -1.09 11.23
N LEU A 240 15.13 -0.88 12.27
CA LEU A 240 14.77 -0.04 13.40
C LEU A 240 15.19 1.41 13.12
N VAL A 241 14.23 2.31 13.20
CA VAL A 241 14.40 3.75 12.95
C VAL A 241 14.07 4.53 14.21
N TRP A 242 14.93 5.49 14.52
CA TRP A 242 14.73 6.45 15.60
C TRP A 242 14.64 7.85 15.01
N ILE A 243 13.58 8.58 15.38
CA ILE A 243 13.37 9.95 14.91
C ILE A 243 13.27 10.88 16.11
N ASN A 244 14.21 11.81 16.22
CA ASN A 244 14.23 12.81 17.27
C ASN A 244 13.55 14.10 16.80
N LYS A 245 12.38 14.40 17.37
CA LYS A 245 11.73 15.71 17.21
C LYS A 245 12.27 16.64 18.30
N SER A 246 12.88 17.75 17.89
CA SER A 246 13.47 18.78 18.77
C SER A 246 12.53 19.33 19.86
N ASN A 247 11.20 19.14 19.72
CA ASN A 247 10.17 19.59 20.66
C ASN A 247 9.53 18.49 21.53
N GLU A 248 9.97 17.23 21.46
CA GLU A 248 9.44 16.18 22.34
C GLU A 248 10.19 16.12 23.68
N SER A 249 9.47 16.40 24.76
CA SER A 249 9.97 16.32 26.14
C SER A 249 10.68 14.97 26.41
N LEU A 250 11.82 15.03 27.09
CA LEU A 250 12.72 13.94 27.50
C LEU A 250 12.09 12.79 28.32
N LEU A 251 10.76 12.72 28.44
CA LEU A 251 10.02 11.80 29.31
C LEU A 251 9.42 10.57 28.59
N LYS A 252 9.55 10.42 27.27
CA LYS A 252 9.20 9.15 26.60
C LYS A 252 10.31 8.13 26.87
N THR A 253 9.92 6.94 27.33
CA THR A 253 10.85 5.83 27.59
C THR A 253 11.61 5.47 26.32
N GLU A 254 12.87 5.01 26.42
CA GLU A 254 13.73 4.71 25.25
C GLU A 254 13.06 3.77 24.22
N ASN A 255 12.16 2.88 24.67
CA ASN A 255 11.42 1.95 23.82
C ASN A 255 10.32 2.61 22.97
N GLU A 256 9.79 3.77 23.35
CA GLU A 256 8.73 4.47 22.59
C GLU A 256 9.28 5.29 21.41
N LYS A 257 10.61 5.46 21.33
CA LYS A 257 11.24 6.27 20.28
C LYS A 257 11.67 5.45 19.06
N TYR A 258 11.82 4.13 19.18
CA TYR A 258 12.19 3.27 18.07
C TYR A 258 10.94 2.73 17.39
N GLN A 259 10.89 2.91 16.08
CA GLN A 259 9.85 2.34 15.24
C GLN A 259 10.48 1.41 14.21
N ARG A 260 9.78 0.33 13.90
CA ARG A 260 10.26 -0.65 12.93
C ARG A 260 9.60 -0.39 11.58
N TYR A 261 10.40 -0.38 10.53
CA TYR A 261 9.97 -0.16 9.16
C TYR A 261 10.44 -1.32 8.28
N PHE A 262 9.79 -1.47 7.13
CA PHE A 262 10.30 -2.30 6.06
C PHE A 262 11.61 -1.69 5.49
N ILE A 263 12.56 -2.51 5.07
CA ILE A 263 13.88 -2.02 4.65
C ILE A 263 13.85 -1.18 3.36
N HIS A 264 12.84 -1.33 2.50
CA HIS A 264 12.70 -0.50 1.29
C HIS A 264 11.75 0.69 1.48
N THR A 265 11.39 1.00 2.74
CA THR A 265 10.68 2.25 3.06
C THR A 265 11.51 3.44 2.63
N THR A 266 10.88 4.37 1.93
CA THR A 266 11.53 5.61 1.50
C THR A 266 11.45 6.68 2.59
N ILE A 267 12.31 7.69 2.49
CA ILE A 267 12.22 8.88 3.37
C ILE A 267 10.84 9.55 3.24
N ASP A 268 10.24 9.58 2.05
CA ASP A 268 8.89 10.10 1.79
C ASP A 268 7.82 9.34 2.60
N ASP A 269 7.89 8.02 2.64
CA ASP A 269 6.94 7.18 3.40
C ASP A 269 7.03 7.46 4.90
N ILE A 270 8.25 7.69 5.42
CA ILE A 270 8.47 8.11 6.80
C ILE A 270 7.88 9.51 7.02
N CYS A 271 8.12 10.46 6.12
CA CYS A 271 7.56 11.80 6.23
C CYS A 271 6.03 11.80 6.26
N LYS A 272 5.36 10.97 5.45
CA LYS A 272 3.90 10.80 5.44
C LYS A 272 3.37 10.28 6.77
N GLU A 273 3.99 9.26 7.35
CA GLU A 273 3.60 8.69 8.65
C GLU A 273 3.60 9.74 9.76
N TYR A 274 4.60 10.62 9.77
CA TYR A 274 4.73 11.67 10.78
C TYR A 274 4.06 13.00 10.41
N GLN A 275 3.42 13.07 9.23
CA GLN A 275 2.78 14.26 8.68
C GLN A 275 3.72 15.46 8.62
N PHE A 276 4.98 15.22 8.23
CA PHE A 276 5.94 16.30 8.02
C PHE A 276 5.57 17.13 6.81
N ASP A 277 5.70 18.44 6.94
CA ASP A 277 5.67 19.33 5.79
C ASP A 277 7.03 19.24 5.08
N VAL A 278 7.13 18.40 4.06
CA VAL A 278 8.38 18.15 3.32
C VAL A 278 8.96 19.40 2.64
N LEU A 279 8.22 20.51 2.59
CA LEU A 279 8.73 21.80 2.11
C LEU A 279 9.48 22.59 3.19
N HIS A 280 9.25 22.29 4.47
CA HIS A 280 9.76 23.06 5.61
C HIS A 280 10.43 22.19 6.67
N GLN A 281 10.35 20.87 6.57
CA GLN A 281 10.92 19.94 7.54
C GLN A 281 11.73 18.86 6.85
N TYR A 282 12.90 18.59 7.42
CA TYR A 282 13.88 17.68 6.84
C TYR A 282 14.36 16.68 7.90
N LEU A 283 14.73 15.48 7.43
CA LEU A 283 15.33 14.45 8.25
C LEU A 283 16.84 14.45 8.05
N ILE A 284 17.60 14.92 9.04
CA ILE A 284 19.07 14.82 9.01
C ILE A 284 19.47 13.44 9.53
N TYR A 285 20.22 12.70 8.71
CA TYR A 285 20.83 11.43 9.09
C TYR A 285 22.19 11.68 9.77
N SER A 286 22.40 11.08 10.95
CA SER A 286 23.67 11.12 11.71
C SER A 286 24.28 12.52 11.95
N ASN A 287 23.49 13.60 11.86
CA ASN A 287 23.92 15.01 11.86
C ASN A 287 24.74 15.46 10.64
N ASP A 288 24.81 14.65 9.59
CA ASP A 288 25.73 14.87 8.47
C ASP A 288 25.01 15.40 7.22
N PHE A 289 23.93 14.74 6.82
CA PHE A 289 23.24 15.04 5.56
C PHE A 289 21.74 14.81 5.62
N VAL A 290 21.01 15.44 4.71
CA VAL A 290 19.58 15.24 4.44
C VAL A 290 19.46 14.39 3.17
N PRO A 291 19.06 13.12 3.25
CA PRO A 291 18.81 12.29 2.07
C PRO A 291 17.63 12.82 1.25
N SER A 292 17.60 12.49 -0.03
CA SER A 292 16.42 12.73 -0.87
C SER A 292 15.21 11.92 -0.40
N VAL A 293 14.01 12.40 -0.73
CA VAL A 293 12.74 11.78 -0.33
C VAL A 293 12.55 10.35 -0.86
N ASP A 294 13.17 10.02 -2.00
CA ASP A 294 13.12 8.70 -2.62
C ASP A 294 14.19 7.72 -2.09
N THR A 295 15.11 8.19 -1.24
CA THR A 295 16.13 7.32 -0.63
C THR A 295 15.48 6.24 0.24
N GLN A 296 15.91 4.99 0.09
CA GLN A 296 15.37 3.84 0.83
C GLN A 296 16.17 3.52 2.10
N LEU A 297 15.51 2.95 3.11
CA LEU A 297 16.16 2.61 4.38
C LEU A 297 17.30 1.59 4.27
N ILE A 298 17.28 0.74 3.23
CA ILE A 298 18.34 -0.24 2.96
C ILE A 298 19.71 0.41 2.82
N SER A 299 19.76 1.66 2.33
CA SER A 299 20.98 2.46 2.20
C SER A 299 21.58 2.87 3.56
N PHE A 300 20.90 2.69 4.69
CA PHE A 300 21.40 3.05 6.03
C PHE A 300 21.68 1.85 6.94
N GLN A 301 21.57 0.61 6.43
CA GLN A 301 21.59 -0.58 7.29
C GLN A 301 22.92 -0.88 7.98
N SER A 302 24.03 -0.31 7.53
CA SER A 302 25.32 -0.43 8.22
C SER A 302 25.27 0.08 9.66
N GLU A 303 24.32 0.95 9.99
CA GLU A 303 24.15 1.57 11.31
C GLU A 303 22.71 1.33 11.82
N SER A 304 22.45 0.16 12.41
CA SER A 304 21.19 -0.13 13.08
C SER A 304 21.29 0.16 14.59
N PRO A 305 20.36 0.94 15.19
CA PRO A 305 19.21 1.60 14.57
C PRO A 305 19.59 2.83 13.75
N VAL A 306 18.86 3.07 12.66
CA VAL A 306 18.97 4.25 11.79
C VAL A 306 18.45 5.47 12.56
N ARG A 307 19.21 6.57 12.58
CA ARG A 307 18.90 7.74 13.42
C ARG A 307 18.69 8.99 12.58
N PHE A 308 17.51 9.57 12.71
CA PHE A 308 17.17 10.86 12.11
C PHE A 308 16.88 11.92 13.17
N ILE A 309 17.24 13.15 12.85
CA ILE A 309 16.86 14.35 13.60
C ILE A 309 16.02 15.23 12.69
N VAL A 310 14.87 15.68 13.21
CA VAL A 310 14.00 16.60 12.47
C VAL A 310 14.53 18.02 12.62
N THR A 311 14.69 18.70 11.49
CA THR A 311 15.08 20.12 11.41
C THR A 311 14.08 20.90 10.57
N ASP A 312 13.89 22.18 10.87
CA ASP A 312 13.06 23.09 10.06
C ASP A 312 13.89 23.83 8.98
N ASN A 313 15.21 23.71 9.03
CA ASN A 313 16.12 24.29 8.03
C ASN A 313 16.85 23.17 7.29
N ASN A 314 16.82 23.22 5.95
CA ASN A 314 17.66 22.33 5.15
C ASN A 314 19.14 22.67 5.33
N LEU A 315 20.00 21.72 4.96
CA LEU A 315 21.43 21.96 4.85
C LEU A 315 21.75 22.77 3.58
N PRO A 316 22.75 23.67 3.62
CA PRO A 316 22.91 24.74 2.64
C PRO A 316 23.39 24.30 1.25
N VAL A 317 24.03 23.12 1.13
CA VAL A 317 24.59 22.65 -0.13
C VAL A 317 23.84 21.43 -0.62
N THR A 318 23.32 21.47 -1.84
CA THR A 318 22.80 20.29 -2.55
C THR A 318 23.92 19.62 -3.33
N VAL A 319 24.09 18.31 -3.10
CA VAL A 319 25.07 17.49 -3.78
C VAL A 319 24.35 16.52 -4.69
N THR A 320 24.77 16.50 -5.96
CA THR A 320 24.40 15.45 -6.91
C THR A 320 25.62 14.59 -7.19
N VAL A 321 25.48 13.28 -7.04
CA VAL A 321 26.56 12.34 -7.39
C VAL A 321 26.06 11.38 -8.45
N GLN A 322 26.76 11.30 -9.58
CA GLN A 322 26.50 10.35 -10.64
C GLN A 322 27.53 9.23 -10.60
N LYS A 323 27.09 7.96 -10.59
CA LYS A 323 28.02 6.83 -10.66
C LYS A 323 28.47 6.62 -12.10
N SER A 324 29.77 6.63 -12.34
CA SER A 324 30.32 6.50 -13.68
C SER A 324 30.01 5.13 -14.29
N GLY A 325 29.58 5.11 -15.55
CA GLY A 325 29.17 3.88 -16.25
C GLY A 325 27.74 3.43 -15.99
N ASN A 326 26.97 4.13 -15.14
CA ASN A 326 25.53 3.94 -15.02
C ASN A 326 24.78 5.28 -15.10
N ASN A 327 23.46 5.22 -15.36
CA ASN A 327 22.59 6.40 -15.34
C ASN A 327 21.99 6.65 -13.95
N GLN A 328 22.58 6.12 -12.88
CA GLN A 328 22.09 6.32 -11.53
C GLN A 328 22.74 7.56 -10.93
N SER A 329 21.90 8.36 -10.29
CA SER A 329 22.32 9.55 -9.57
C SER A 329 21.64 9.57 -8.22
N ILE A 330 22.37 10.02 -7.21
CA ILE A 330 21.85 10.27 -5.87
C ILE A 330 21.90 11.76 -5.59
N TYR A 331 20.99 12.20 -4.72
CA TYR A 331 20.83 13.59 -4.35
C TYR A 331 20.70 13.67 -2.84
N PHE A 332 21.43 14.60 -2.22
CA PHE A 332 21.31 14.87 -0.80
C PHE A 332 21.78 16.29 -0.49
N SER A 333 21.34 16.86 0.63
CA SER A 333 21.84 18.14 1.13
C SER A 333 22.82 17.95 2.28
N CYS A 334 23.86 18.75 2.38
CA CYS A 334 24.90 18.63 3.41
C CYS A 334 25.46 20.00 3.85
N SER A 335 26.23 19.99 4.94
CA SER A 335 26.92 21.17 5.46
C SER A 335 28.13 21.53 4.59
N LEU A 336 28.49 22.82 4.52
CA LEU A 336 29.72 23.29 3.87
C LEU A 336 30.99 22.71 4.50
N ALA A 337 30.96 22.39 5.80
CA ALA A 337 32.10 21.82 6.54
C ALA A 337 32.35 20.32 6.25
N ILE A 338 31.54 19.68 5.40
CA ILE A 338 31.72 18.26 5.08
C ILE A 338 32.96 18.06 4.20
N THR A 339 33.74 17.02 4.50
CA THR A 339 34.93 16.68 3.69
C THR A 339 34.55 15.84 2.47
N VAL A 340 35.37 15.90 1.42
CA VAL A 340 35.21 15.07 0.22
C VAL A 340 35.26 13.57 0.56
N LYS A 341 36.11 13.16 1.50
CA LYS A 341 36.13 11.79 2.02
C LYS A 341 34.78 11.38 2.59
N ARG A 342 34.17 12.24 3.43
CA ARG A 342 32.86 11.95 4.02
C ARG A 342 31.76 11.94 2.97
N LEU A 343 31.81 12.83 1.98
CA LEU A 343 30.91 12.81 0.82
C LEU A 343 31.03 11.50 0.03
N CYS A 344 32.25 11.00 -0.17
CA CYS A 344 32.49 9.74 -0.86
C CYS A 344 31.88 8.57 -0.07
N SER A 345 32.11 8.53 1.25
CA SER A 345 31.52 7.54 2.16
C SER A 345 29.99 7.53 2.10
N ILE A 346 29.35 8.71 2.19
CA ILE A 346 27.90 8.85 2.05
C ILE A 346 27.43 8.37 0.68
N SER A 347 28.14 8.75 -0.39
CA SER A 347 27.78 8.36 -1.75
C SER A 347 27.86 6.85 -1.93
N CYS A 348 28.92 6.23 -1.45
CA CYS A 348 29.11 4.79 -1.50
C CYS A 348 28.02 4.06 -0.72
N GLN A 349 27.69 4.56 0.48
CA GLN A 349 26.59 4.07 1.28
C GLN A 349 25.24 4.15 0.55
N LEU A 350 24.91 5.29 -0.07
CA LEU A 350 23.65 5.50 -0.78
C LEU A 350 23.57 4.66 -2.08
N PHE A 351 24.69 4.45 -2.77
CA PHE A 351 24.78 3.57 -3.94
C PHE A 351 24.89 2.08 -3.59
N GLY A 352 25.10 1.72 -2.31
CA GLY A 352 25.34 0.33 -1.91
C GLY A 352 26.64 -0.25 -2.43
N VAL A 353 27.70 0.55 -2.54
CA VAL A 353 29.03 0.12 -3.01
C VAL A 353 30.10 0.27 -1.93
N SER A 354 31.20 -0.46 -2.07
CA SER A 354 32.33 -0.43 -1.13
C SER A 354 33.12 0.89 -1.21
N GLU A 355 33.21 1.62 -0.09
CA GLU A 355 33.92 2.91 0.00
C GLU A 355 35.39 2.84 -0.46
N ASN A 356 36.06 1.71 -0.25
CA ASN A 356 37.48 1.55 -0.59
C ASN A 356 37.75 1.48 -2.11
N CYS A 357 36.70 1.25 -2.92
CA CYS A 357 36.84 1.03 -4.36
C CYS A 357 36.52 2.27 -5.19
N TYR A 358 36.10 3.37 -4.55
CA TYR A 358 35.58 4.53 -5.25
C TYR A 358 36.15 5.85 -4.73
N GLN A 359 36.18 6.85 -5.60
CA GLN A 359 36.53 8.22 -5.28
C GLN A 359 35.62 9.19 -6.03
N LEU A 360 35.55 10.43 -5.54
CA LEU A 360 34.79 11.50 -6.18
C LEU A 360 35.69 12.35 -7.08
N THR A 361 35.18 12.69 -8.26
CA THR A 361 35.78 13.68 -9.17
C THR A 361 34.76 14.74 -9.54
N LEU A 362 35.22 15.92 -9.95
CA LEU A 362 34.37 16.91 -10.60
C LEU A 362 34.01 16.47 -12.03
N ASP A 363 33.03 17.15 -12.62
CA ASP A 363 32.57 16.87 -13.99
C ASP A 363 33.66 17.03 -15.06
N ASP A 364 34.67 17.85 -14.80
CA ASP A 364 35.83 18.03 -15.68
C ASP A 364 36.92 16.96 -15.49
N GLY A 365 36.68 15.99 -14.60
CA GLY A 365 37.60 14.91 -14.27
C GLY A 365 38.67 15.29 -13.24
N THR A 366 38.60 16.47 -12.64
CA THR A 366 39.54 16.89 -11.59
C THR A 366 39.35 16.05 -10.34
N LEU A 367 40.45 15.45 -9.86
CA LEU A 367 40.53 14.77 -8.58
C LEU A 367 40.66 15.79 -7.46
N ILE A 368 39.88 15.61 -6.39
CA ILE A 368 39.93 16.46 -5.22
C ILE A 368 40.54 15.66 -4.06
N GLU A 369 41.40 16.31 -3.28
CA GLU A 369 41.99 15.67 -2.10
C GLU A 369 40.92 15.37 -1.05
N ASP A 370 40.98 14.16 -0.48
CA ASP A 370 40.00 13.60 0.46
C ASP A 370 39.69 14.49 1.68
N ASP A 371 40.71 15.19 2.18
CA ASP A 371 40.61 15.98 3.42
C ASP A 371 40.08 17.40 3.20
N ILE A 372 39.88 17.83 1.94
CA ILE A 372 39.32 19.13 1.60
C ILE A 372 37.82 19.16 1.92
N SER A 373 37.35 20.25 2.53
CA SER A 373 35.93 20.49 2.75
C SER A 373 35.28 21.29 1.62
N LEU A 374 33.94 21.28 1.53
CA LEU A 374 33.24 22.08 0.52
C LEU A 374 33.46 23.59 0.72
N GLU A 375 33.58 24.07 1.96
CA GLU A 375 33.94 25.47 2.24
C GLU A 375 35.35 25.84 1.75
N ASP A 376 36.30 24.92 1.80
CA ASP A 376 37.65 25.13 1.27
C ASP A 376 37.69 25.21 -0.25
N MET A 377 36.72 24.57 -0.93
CA MET A 377 36.57 24.64 -2.39
C MET A 377 35.95 25.99 -2.81
N ASP A 378 34.80 26.32 -2.23
CA ASP A 378 34.08 27.57 -2.46
C ASP A 378 33.03 27.80 -1.35
N GLU A 379 33.24 28.84 -0.52
CA GLU A 379 32.33 29.20 0.59
C GLU A 379 30.92 29.63 0.13
N THR A 380 30.73 29.92 -1.16
CA THR A 380 29.46 30.37 -1.74
C THR A 380 28.68 29.27 -2.45
N ILE A 381 29.19 28.04 -2.45
CA ILE A 381 28.58 26.93 -3.18
C ILE A 381 27.23 26.54 -2.57
N THR A 382 26.19 26.48 -3.41
CA THR A 382 24.85 26.01 -3.03
C THR A 382 24.50 24.69 -3.70
N ASP A 383 25.11 24.40 -4.84
CA ASP A 383 24.87 23.20 -5.62
C ASP A 383 26.19 22.70 -6.23
N ILE A 384 26.48 21.42 -6.11
CA ILE A 384 27.69 20.79 -6.66
C ILE A 384 27.38 19.42 -7.27
N GLN A 385 28.08 19.10 -8.35
CA GLN A 385 27.98 17.81 -9.04
C GLN A 385 29.32 17.09 -8.96
N PHE A 386 29.25 15.81 -8.61
CA PHE A 386 30.38 14.89 -8.61
C PHE A 386 30.10 13.66 -9.46
N GLN A 387 31.17 13.05 -9.92
CA GLN A 387 31.17 11.70 -10.46
C GLN A 387 31.83 10.75 -9.47
N LEU A 388 31.15 9.65 -9.15
CA LEU A 388 31.71 8.55 -8.39
C LEU A 388 32.37 7.58 -9.37
N ILE A 389 33.70 7.50 -9.33
CA ILE A 389 34.51 6.66 -10.22
C ILE A 389 35.18 5.54 -9.45
N SER A 390 35.25 4.35 -10.06
CA SER A 390 36.01 3.23 -9.51
C SER A 390 37.50 3.55 -9.59
N THR A 391 38.22 3.40 -8.48
CA THR A 391 39.69 3.45 -8.44
C THR A 391 40.33 2.13 -8.87
N MET A 392 39.52 1.07 -8.94
CA MET A 392 39.97 -0.28 -9.27
C MET A 392 40.15 -0.47 -10.77
N SER A 393 41.21 -1.19 -11.13
CA SER A 393 41.58 -1.45 -12.53
C SER A 393 41.02 -2.76 -13.08
N MET A 394 40.40 -3.58 -12.24
CA MET A 394 39.75 -4.83 -12.62
C MET A 394 38.32 -4.87 -12.10
N ASN A 395 37.52 -5.69 -12.77
CA ASN A 395 36.16 -6.00 -12.35
C ASN A 395 35.97 -7.52 -12.29
N CYS A 396 35.20 -7.97 -11.32
CA CYS A 396 34.68 -9.32 -11.26
C CYS A 396 33.23 -9.32 -11.75
N SER A 397 32.92 -10.15 -12.75
CA SER A 397 31.59 -10.26 -13.32
C SER A 397 30.99 -11.61 -12.93
N ILE A 398 30.04 -11.63 -12.00
CA ILE A 398 29.39 -12.84 -11.52
C ILE A 398 28.02 -13.01 -12.17
N LEU A 399 27.83 -14.13 -12.87
CA LEU A 399 26.55 -14.61 -13.36
C LEU A 399 25.85 -15.44 -12.28
N TYR A 400 24.63 -15.06 -11.92
CA TYR A 400 23.74 -15.85 -11.06
C TYR A 400 22.35 -15.98 -11.69
N SER A 401 21.95 -17.22 -11.98
CA SER A 401 20.74 -17.53 -12.77
C SER A 401 20.76 -16.84 -14.14
N GLU A 402 20.10 -15.67 -14.28
CA GLU A 402 20.06 -14.87 -15.51
C GLU A 402 20.59 -13.44 -15.31
N GLN A 403 21.05 -13.10 -14.10
CA GLN A 403 21.54 -11.78 -13.73
C GLN A 403 23.06 -11.76 -13.69
N THR A 404 23.65 -10.68 -14.21
CA THR A 404 25.10 -10.45 -14.14
C THR A 404 25.38 -9.25 -13.26
N ILE A 405 26.13 -9.47 -12.20
CA ILE A 405 26.61 -8.45 -11.28
C ILE A 405 28.08 -8.19 -11.57
N THR A 406 28.46 -6.93 -11.70
CA THR A 406 29.85 -6.53 -11.97
C THR A 406 30.35 -5.65 -10.85
N LEU A 407 31.35 -6.15 -10.11
CA LEU A 407 31.93 -5.49 -8.96
C LEU A 407 33.39 -5.11 -9.24
N PRO A 408 33.83 -3.89 -8.90
CA PRO A 408 35.23 -3.51 -8.99
C PRO A 408 36.07 -4.25 -7.94
N CYS A 409 37.29 -4.64 -8.31
CA CYS A 409 38.21 -5.34 -7.42
C CYS A 409 39.68 -5.02 -7.71
N ASP A 410 40.53 -5.17 -6.70
CA ASP A 410 41.99 -5.19 -6.86
C ASP A 410 42.52 -6.63 -6.90
N GLN A 411 43.84 -6.78 -7.03
CA GLN A 411 44.51 -8.08 -7.04
C GLN A 411 44.43 -8.80 -5.70
N ASP A 412 44.40 -8.06 -4.60
CA ASP A 412 44.50 -8.59 -3.24
C ASP A 412 43.12 -8.90 -2.62
N THR A 413 42.03 -8.47 -3.28
CA THR A 413 40.66 -8.69 -2.84
C THR A 413 40.38 -10.19 -2.74
N LEU A 414 39.81 -10.64 -1.62
CA LEU A 414 39.41 -12.04 -1.45
C LEU A 414 38.14 -12.33 -2.23
N VAL A 415 38.08 -13.52 -2.84
CA VAL A 415 36.89 -14.00 -3.56
C VAL A 415 35.65 -14.01 -2.65
N SER A 416 35.81 -14.39 -1.38
CA SER A 416 34.75 -14.34 -0.37
C SER A 416 34.11 -12.95 -0.22
N THR A 417 34.88 -11.87 -0.41
CA THR A 417 34.38 -10.48 -0.34
C THR A 417 33.52 -10.16 -1.55
N ILE A 418 33.97 -10.55 -2.75
CA ILE A 418 33.20 -10.36 -3.98
C ILE A 418 31.90 -11.17 -3.95
N VAL A 419 31.94 -12.41 -3.45
CA VAL A 419 30.73 -13.24 -3.29
C VAL A 419 29.79 -12.61 -2.26
N LYS A 420 30.31 -12.06 -1.16
CA LYS A 420 29.51 -11.37 -0.16
C LYS A 420 28.74 -10.20 -0.78
N GLU A 421 29.44 -9.29 -1.44
CA GLU A 421 28.85 -8.11 -2.08
C GLU A 421 27.83 -8.52 -3.16
N THR A 422 28.13 -9.57 -3.92
CA THR A 422 27.18 -10.12 -4.92
C THR A 422 25.91 -10.65 -4.27
N LEU A 423 26.03 -11.40 -3.17
CA LEU A 423 24.87 -11.92 -2.44
C LEU A 423 24.04 -10.78 -1.84
N GLU A 424 24.69 -9.73 -1.33
CA GLU A 424 24.02 -8.52 -0.83
C GLU A 424 23.24 -7.81 -1.94
N GLU A 425 23.82 -7.65 -3.14
CA GLU A 425 23.12 -7.11 -4.32
C GLU A 425 21.95 -8.00 -4.77
N LEU A 426 22.06 -9.32 -4.61
CA LEU A 426 20.98 -10.29 -4.90
C LEU A 426 19.95 -10.42 -3.77
N HIS A 427 20.11 -9.68 -2.66
CA HIS A 427 19.29 -9.79 -1.45
C HIS A 427 19.27 -11.20 -0.83
N ILE A 428 20.39 -11.93 -0.96
CA ILE A 428 20.61 -13.24 -0.35
C ILE A 428 21.48 -13.06 0.89
N GLN A 429 21.07 -13.64 2.03
CA GLN A 429 21.86 -13.57 3.25
C GLN A 429 23.21 -14.26 3.09
N TYR A 430 24.29 -13.57 3.44
CA TYR A 430 25.66 -14.07 3.40
C TYR A 430 25.86 -15.34 4.25
N ASP A 431 25.11 -15.52 5.33
CA ASP A 431 25.16 -16.73 6.18
C ASP A 431 24.83 -18.03 5.40
N ASN A 432 24.28 -17.90 4.20
CA ASN A 432 24.05 -19.02 3.30
C ASN A 432 25.21 -19.30 2.33
N ILE A 433 26.36 -18.63 2.44
CA ILE A 433 27.49 -18.77 1.50
C ILE A 433 27.92 -20.22 1.30
N ASP A 434 27.85 -21.05 2.33
CA ASP A 434 28.18 -22.49 2.26
C ASP A 434 27.29 -23.28 1.29
N LYS A 435 26.08 -22.77 0.99
CA LYS A 435 25.13 -23.35 0.03
C LYS A 435 25.49 -23.00 -1.41
N TYR A 436 26.49 -22.17 -1.63
CA TYR A 436 26.90 -21.72 -2.95
C TYR A 436 28.30 -22.21 -3.31
N GLU A 437 28.54 -22.34 -4.60
CA GLU A 437 29.85 -22.59 -5.20
C GLU A 437 30.09 -21.55 -6.29
N LEU A 438 31.35 -21.15 -6.46
CA LEU A 438 31.75 -20.22 -7.51
C LEU A 438 32.56 -20.97 -8.55
N ILE A 439 32.22 -20.77 -9.82
CA ILE A 439 32.84 -21.45 -10.96
C ILE A 439 33.45 -20.39 -11.88
N ALA A 440 34.69 -20.60 -12.29
CA ALA A 440 35.30 -19.77 -13.32
C ALA A 440 34.62 -20.02 -14.68
N LEU A 441 34.23 -18.97 -15.40
CA LEU A 441 33.68 -19.10 -16.75
C LEU A 441 34.79 -19.23 -17.80
N THR A 442 35.60 -20.28 -17.67
CA THR A 442 36.65 -20.68 -18.62
C THR A 442 36.25 -21.98 -19.33
N THR A 443 37.07 -22.48 -20.26
CA THR A 443 36.84 -23.76 -20.94
C THR A 443 36.70 -24.94 -19.99
N ASP A 444 37.48 -24.96 -18.92
CA ASP A 444 37.55 -26.09 -17.99
C ASP A 444 36.63 -25.93 -16.77
N ARG A 445 35.98 -24.76 -16.65
CA ARG A 445 35.03 -24.40 -15.58
C ARG A 445 35.44 -24.88 -14.18
N PRO A 446 36.65 -24.54 -13.68
CA PRO A 446 37.08 -24.98 -12.36
C PRO A 446 36.26 -24.28 -11.26
N GLN A 447 36.01 -25.01 -10.17
CA GLN A 447 35.47 -24.44 -8.94
C GLN A 447 36.56 -23.60 -8.25
N ILE A 448 36.17 -22.43 -7.76
CA ILE A 448 37.04 -21.48 -7.08
C ILE A 448 36.76 -21.53 -5.57
N ASP A 449 37.84 -21.62 -4.79
CA ASP A 449 37.78 -21.50 -3.34
C ASP A 449 37.62 -20.03 -2.92
N PHE A 450 36.79 -19.76 -1.92
CA PHE A 450 36.47 -18.41 -1.44
C PHE A 450 37.63 -17.76 -0.66
N ASP A 451 38.59 -18.57 -0.18
CA ASP A 451 39.79 -18.10 0.51
C ASP A 451 40.88 -17.57 -0.43
N LEU A 452 40.71 -17.73 -1.75
CA LEU A 452 41.67 -17.22 -2.74
C LEU A 452 41.52 -15.71 -2.95
N SER A 453 42.63 -15.08 -3.34
CA SER A 453 42.61 -13.70 -3.83
C SER A 453 42.24 -13.64 -5.31
N ILE A 454 41.83 -12.46 -5.78
CA ILE A 454 41.61 -12.18 -7.20
C ILE A 454 42.87 -12.49 -8.02
N ASN A 455 44.07 -12.16 -7.51
CA ASN A 455 45.33 -12.45 -8.18
C ASN A 455 45.56 -13.96 -8.41
N ASP A 456 45.19 -14.79 -7.42
CA ASP A 456 45.35 -16.25 -7.51
C ASP A 456 44.49 -16.84 -8.64
N ILE A 457 43.29 -16.31 -8.82
CA ILE A 457 42.35 -16.78 -9.85
C ILE A 457 42.52 -16.07 -11.19
N HIS A 458 43.14 -14.89 -11.23
CA HIS A 458 43.36 -14.11 -12.47
C HIS A 458 44.16 -14.90 -13.50
N GLN A 459 45.07 -15.77 -13.04
CA GLN A 459 45.87 -16.67 -13.88
C GLN A 459 45.04 -17.68 -14.69
N LEU A 460 43.79 -17.94 -14.29
CA LEU A 460 42.88 -18.82 -15.01
C LEU A 460 42.32 -18.17 -16.29
N PHE A 461 42.45 -16.85 -16.42
CA PHE A 461 41.90 -16.06 -17.51
C PHE A 461 43.03 -15.51 -18.40
N PRO A 462 42.73 -15.14 -19.66
CA PRO A 462 43.72 -14.55 -20.55
C PRO A 462 44.40 -13.34 -19.89
N SER A 463 45.72 -13.23 -20.03
CA SER A 463 46.60 -12.30 -19.29
C SER A 463 46.40 -10.80 -19.59
N MET A 464 45.29 -10.41 -20.22
CA MET A 464 44.86 -9.04 -20.51
C MET A 464 43.39 -8.78 -20.10
N SER A 465 42.72 -9.73 -19.45
CA SER A 465 41.34 -9.56 -19.04
C SER A 465 41.24 -8.60 -17.84
N MET A 466 40.68 -7.41 -18.08
CA MET A 466 40.24 -6.48 -17.03
C MET A 466 38.93 -6.92 -16.36
N ILE A 467 38.28 -7.96 -16.91
CA ILE A 467 37.04 -8.53 -16.37
C ILE A 467 37.27 -10.00 -16.10
N ILE A 468 36.98 -10.43 -14.87
CA ILE A 468 37.07 -11.83 -14.41
C ILE A 468 35.66 -12.42 -14.43
N PRO A 469 35.31 -13.25 -15.42
CA PRO A 469 33.97 -13.81 -15.54
C PRO A 469 33.81 -15.06 -14.68
N LEU A 470 32.86 -15.01 -13.75
CA LEU A 470 32.54 -16.07 -12.78
C LEU A 470 31.04 -16.42 -12.83
N GLU A 471 30.68 -17.61 -12.37
CA GLU A 471 29.30 -18.05 -12.16
C GLU A 471 29.13 -18.46 -10.70
N LEU A 472 28.14 -17.88 -10.03
CA LEU A 472 27.71 -18.31 -8.70
C LEU A 472 26.56 -19.29 -8.87
N ARG A 473 26.66 -20.46 -8.25
CA ARG A 473 25.64 -21.52 -8.33
C ARG A 473 25.28 -21.99 -6.94
N LYS A 474 24.00 -22.30 -6.72
CA LYS A 474 23.59 -23.02 -5.51
C LYS A 474 24.05 -24.48 -5.66
N LYS A 475 24.71 -25.02 -4.64
CA LYS A 475 25.07 -26.44 -4.59
C LYS A 475 23.78 -27.25 -4.66
N ASP A 476 23.73 -28.22 -5.57
CA ASP A 476 22.63 -29.18 -5.59
C ASP A 476 22.63 -29.93 -4.25
N GLU A 477 21.55 -29.80 -3.48
CA GLU A 477 21.33 -30.67 -2.33
C GLU A 477 21.25 -32.10 -2.86
N GLN A 478 22.34 -32.85 -2.75
CA GLN A 478 22.31 -34.29 -2.95
C GLN A 478 21.30 -34.85 -1.95
N LYS A 479 20.14 -35.27 -2.46
CA LYS A 479 19.12 -36.01 -1.72
C LYS A 479 19.69 -37.31 -1.14
#